data_AF-A0A510X6D8-F1
#
_entry.id   AF-A0A510X6D8-F1
#
_cell.length_a   1.000
_cell.length_b   1.000
_cell.length_c   1.000
_cell.angle_alpha   90.00
_cell.angle_beta   90.00
_cell.angle_gamma   90.00
#
_symmetry.space_group_name_H-M   'P 1'
#
loop_
_entity.id
_entity.type
_entity.pdbx_description
1 polymer ?
#
loop_
_entity_poly.entity_id
_entity_poly.type
_entity_poly.pdbx_seq_one_letter_code
_entity_poly.pdbx_strand_id
1 'polypeptide(L)'
;MQALSADDYARLQQLAQRYSQRFAAEIHRSPHYNDRLRVDLLCFQPFAGEWCGALLTPVSLSLVLVSPTPGGFDAEAPPRLVDLPGGGYPFEPVDLGEGDGLWCCELLDDLRDLDSSAEASRLAQHLLARVMTPAE
;
A
#
# COMPACT_ATOMS: atom_id res chain seq x y z
N MET A 1 9.26 11.17 -15.16
CA MET A 1 9.23 10.23 -14.02
C MET A 1 10.57 10.31 -13.31
N GLN A 2 10.62 10.91 -12.13
CA GLN A 2 11.75 10.72 -11.23
C GLN A 2 11.63 9.31 -10.65
N ALA A 3 12.65 8.48 -10.87
CA ALA A 3 12.73 7.18 -10.24
C ALA A 3 13.06 7.36 -8.75
N LEU A 4 12.48 6.50 -7.90
CA LEU A 4 12.81 6.41 -6.48
C LEU A 4 14.29 6.05 -6.32
N SER A 5 14.94 6.63 -5.33
CA SER A 5 16.32 6.33 -4.96
C SER A 5 16.41 4.99 -4.21
N ALA A 6 17.62 4.47 -4.04
CA ALA A 6 17.84 3.26 -3.24
C ALA A 6 17.38 3.43 -1.78
N ASP A 7 17.56 4.62 -1.21
CA ASP A 7 17.13 4.95 0.15
C ASP A 7 15.60 4.96 0.27
N ASP A 8 14.91 5.43 -0.77
CA ASP A 8 13.45 5.41 -0.82
C ASP A 8 12.91 3.97 -0.84
N TYR A 9 13.54 3.08 -1.62
CA TYR A 9 13.18 1.65 -1.62
C TYR A 9 13.49 0.97 -0.28
N ALA A 10 14.61 1.31 0.36
CA ALA A 10 14.96 0.78 1.69
C ALA A 10 13.91 1.18 2.73
N ARG A 11 13.42 2.42 2.67
CA ARG A 11 12.34 2.91 3.52
C ARG A 11 11.03 2.15 3.28
N LEU A 12 10.64 1.94 2.02
CA LEU A 12 9.43 1.16 1.70
C LEU A 12 9.52 -0.26 2.27
N GLN A 13 10.68 -0.91 2.18
CA GLN A 13 10.89 -2.22 2.80
C GLN A 13 10.75 -2.20 4.33
N GLN A 14 11.27 -1.17 5.00
CA GLN A 14 11.09 -1.00 6.45
C GLN A 14 9.61 -0.85 6.83
N LEU A 15 8.86 -0.05 6.08
CA LEU A 15 7.42 0.14 6.31
C LEU A 15 6.63 -1.16 6.09
N ALA A 16 6.92 -1.91 5.02
CA ALA A 16 6.33 -3.22 4.78
C ALA A 16 6.60 -4.20 5.94
N GLN A 17 7.84 -4.21 6.45
CA GLN A 17 8.22 -5.04 7.59
C GLN A 17 7.45 -4.67 8.86
N ARG A 18 7.35 -3.36 9.17
CA ARG A 18 6.59 -2.89 10.34
C ARG A 18 5.11 -3.22 10.22
N TYR A 19 4.51 -3.03 9.04
CA TYR A 19 3.13 -3.45 8.77
C TYR A 19 2.96 -4.95 9.03
N SER A 20 3.84 -5.78 8.46
CA SER A 20 3.79 -7.23 8.64
C SER A 20 3.86 -7.65 10.11
N GLN A 21 4.69 -6.99 10.92
CA GLN A 21 4.83 -7.29 12.34
C GLN A 21 3.61 -6.83 13.13
N ARG A 22 3.15 -5.60 12.88
CA ARG A 22 2.04 -4.96 13.60
C ARG A 22 0.71 -5.68 13.40
N PHE A 23 0.45 -6.14 12.18
CA PHE A 23 -0.80 -6.78 11.79
C PHE A 23 -0.69 -8.30 11.65
N ALA A 24 0.44 -8.92 12.04
CA ALA A 24 0.66 -10.36 11.93
C ALA A 24 -0.50 -11.19 12.48
N ALA A 25 -0.91 -10.91 13.73
CA ALA A 25 -1.96 -11.69 14.39
C ALA A 25 -3.33 -11.56 13.71
N GLU A 26 -3.63 -10.42 13.11
CA GLU A 26 -4.89 -10.18 12.40
C GLU A 26 -4.90 -10.89 11.05
N ILE A 27 -3.84 -10.69 10.26
CA ILE A 27 -3.66 -11.32 8.95
C ILE A 27 -3.75 -12.84 9.06
N HIS A 28 -3.04 -13.46 10.01
CA HIS A 28 -3.03 -14.93 10.17
C HIS A 28 -4.38 -15.50 10.63
N ARG A 29 -5.26 -14.70 11.24
CA ARG A 29 -6.60 -15.14 11.67
C ARG A 29 -7.65 -14.97 10.59
N SER A 30 -7.33 -14.29 9.49
CA SER A 30 -8.28 -14.05 8.42
C SER A 30 -8.67 -15.35 7.69
N PRO A 31 -9.96 -15.57 7.38
CA PRO A 31 -10.40 -16.69 6.55
C PRO A 31 -9.89 -16.59 5.10
N HIS A 32 -9.43 -15.41 4.67
CA HIS A 32 -8.93 -15.15 3.32
C HIS A 32 -7.40 -15.21 3.22
N TYR A 33 -6.72 -15.68 4.27
CA TYR A 33 -5.26 -15.76 4.29
C TYR A 33 -4.72 -16.62 3.15
N ASN A 34 -3.86 -16.02 2.32
CA ASN A 34 -3.09 -16.69 1.27
C ASN A 34 -1.62 -16.86 1.71
N ASP A 35 -1.23 -18.09 2.02
CA ASP A 35 0.10 -18.47 2.51
C ASP A 35 1.23 -18.33 1.48
N ARG A 36 0.88 -18.08 0.20
CA ARG A 36 1.84 -17.83 -0.90
C ARG A 36 2.23 -16.36 -1.00
N LEU A 37 1.49 -15.48 -0.34
CA LEU A 37 1.70 -14.05 -0.38
C LEU A 37 2.37 -13.57 0.90
N ARG A 38 3.05 -12.43 0.80
CA ARG A 38 3.71 -11.74 1.91
C ARG A 38 3.36 -10.27 1.83
N VAL A 39 3.50 -9.58 2.96
CA VAL A 39 3.34 -8.13 2.97
C VAL A 39 4.45 -7.51 2.14
N ASP A 40 4.07 -6.66 1.19
CA ASP A 40 5.01 -5.93 0.33
C ASP A 40 4.44 -4.59 -0.12
N LEU A 41 5.34 -3.65 -0.41
CA LEU A 41 5.05 -2.31 -0.90
C LEU A 41 5.56 -2.18 -2.34
N LEU A 42 4.62 -2.14 -3.28
CA LEU A 42 4.88 -2.33 -4.71
C LEU A 42 4.53 -1.10 -5.54
N CYS A 43 5.21 -0.99 -6.69
CA CYS A 43 4.84 -0.10 -7.80
C CYS A 43 4.83 1.41 -7.46
N PHE A 44 5.62 1.85 -6.48
CA PHE A 44 5.58 3.24 -6.03
C PHE A 44 6.04 4.24 -7.11
N GLN A 45 5.34 5.38 -7.14
CA GLN A 45 5.69 6.55 -7.94
C GLN A 45 5.41 7.86 -7.19
N PRO A 46 6.11 8.95 -7.49
CA PRO A 46 5.82 10.26 -6.90
C PRO A 46 4.40 10.74 -7.23
N PHE A 47 3.68 11.22 -6.22
CA PHE A 47 2.34 11.80 -6.36
C PHE A 47 2.11 12.89 -5.32
N ALA A 48 1.89 14.13 -5.76
CA ALA A 48 1.55 15.28 -4.90
C ALA A 48 2.47 15.50 -3.67
N GLY A 49 3.76 15.16 -3.78
CA GLY A 49 4.73 15.27 -2.68
C GLY A 49 4.82 14.04 -1.77
N GLU A 50 3.98 13.04 -2.01
CA GLU A 50 4.01 11.71 -1.39
C GLU A 50 4.45 10.66 -2.43
N TRP A 51 4.55 9.41 -2.01
CA TRP A 51 4.66 8.28 -2.93
C TRP A 51 3.36 7.49 -2.92
N CYS A 52 2.82 7.24 -4.11
CA CYS A 52 1.65 6.40 -4.30
C CYS A 52 2.06 5.05 -4.87
N GLY A 53 1.56 3.97 -4.28
CA GLY A 53 1.83 2.61 -4.71
C GLY A 53 0.73 1.66 -4.23
N ALA A 54 1.09 0.39 -4.12
CA ALA A 54 0.20 -0.66 -3.64
C ALA A 54 0.79 -1.36 -2.41
N LEU A 55 -0.06 -1.67 -1.44
CA LEU A 55 0.22 -2.57 -0.34
C LEU A 55 -0.40 -3.92 -0.67
N LEU A 56 0.47 -4.90 -0.88
CA LEU A 56 0.08 -6.30 -0.95
C LEU A 56 0.14 -6.88 0.46
N THR A 57 -0.90 -7.60 0.87
CA THR A 57 -0.89 -8.43 2.06
C THR A 57 -1.32 -9.86 1.70
N PRO A 58 -1.19 -10.82 2.62
CA PRO A 58 -1.78 -12.15 2.42
C PRO A 58 -3.31 -12.17 2.29
N VAL A 59 -4.01 -11.08 2.58
CA VAL A 59 -5.48 -11.04 2.62
C VAL A 59 -6.06 -10.04 1.62
N SER A 60 -5.35 -8.96 1.33
CA SER A 60 -5.88 -7.82 0.59
C SER A 60 -4.82 -7.12 -0.25
N LEU A 61 -5.31 -6.34 -1.23
CA LEU A 61 -4.52 -5.44 -2.05
C LEU A 61 -5.11 -4.03 -1.97
N SER A 62 -4.30 -3.10 -1.52
CA SER A 62 -4.72 -1.72 -1.23
C SER A 62 -3.86 -0.72 -1.97
N LEU A 63 -4.42 0.44 -2.34
CA LEU A 63 -3.63 1.61 -2.68
C LEU A 63 -3.04 2.20 -1.42
N VAL A 64 -1.84 2.76 -1.53
CA VAL A 64 -1.18 3.42 -0.41
C VAL A 64 -0.53 4.73 -0.78
N LEU A 65 -0.57 5.67 0.16
CA LEU A 65 0.23 6.89 0.12
C LEU A 65 1.20 6.88 1.30
N VAL A 66 2.47 7.13 1.00
CA VAL A 66 3.56 7.12 1.95
C VAL A 66 4.29 8.46 1.88
N SER A 67 4.52 9.07 3.04
CA SER A 67 5.38 10.24 3.13
C SER A 67 6.85 9.87 2.87
N PRO A 68 7.59 10.62 2.05
CA PRO A 68 9.02 10.41 1.87
C PRO A 68 9.84 10.75 3.12
N THR A 69 9.27 11.53 4.06
CA THR A 69 9.94 12.01 5.29
C THR A 69 9.45 11.24 6.51
N PRO A 70 10.35 10.73 7.38
CA PRO A 70 9.96 9.86 8.51
C PRO A 70 9.48 10.68 9.70
N GLY A 71 8.69 10.04 10.58
CA GLY A 71 8.31 10.63 11.87
C GLY A 71 7.35 11.83 11.79
N GLY A 72 6.52 11.88 10.75
CA GLY A 72 5.53 12.95 10.54
C GLY A 72 4.13 12.44 10.23
N PHE A 73 3.85 11.16 10.50
CA PHE A 73 2.54 10.58 10.28
C PHE A 73 1.64 10.81 11.50
N ASP A 74 0.47 11.37 11.26
CA ASP A 74 -0.58 11.55 12.27
C ASP A 74 -1.62 10.43 12.14
N ALA A 75 -1.58 9.48 13.05
CA ALA A 75 -2.52 8.36 13.10
C ALA A 75 -3.94 8.77 13.50
N GLU A 76 -4.12 9.93 14.13
CA GLU A 76 -5.42 10.43 14.56
C GLU A 76 -6.09 11.31 13.50
N ALA A 77 -5.39 11.59 12.39
CA ALA A 77 -5.93 12.36 11.28
C ALA A 77 -7.17 11.64 10.70
N PRO A 78 -8.25 12.37 10.34
CA PRO A 78 -9.42 11.74 9.75
C PRO A 78 -9.11 11.15 8.37
N PRO A 79 -9.89 10.15 7.91
CA PRO A 79 -9.82 9.67 6.53
C PRO A 79 -9.92 10.83 5.53
N ARG A 80 -9.15 10.77 4.44
CA ARG A 80 -9.10 11.81 3.41
C ARG A 80 -9.46 11.26 2.04
N LEU A 81 -10.25 12.02 1.28
CA LEU A 81 -10.48 11.74 -0.13
C LEU A 81 -9.30 12.28 -0.94
N VAL A 82 -8.70 11.43 -1.77
CA VAL A 82 -7.58 11.81 -2.65
C VAL A 82 -7.99 11.62 -4.09
N ASP A 83 -7.89 12.71 -4.86
CA ASP A 83 -8.15 12.70 -6.31
C ASP A 83 -6.92 12.15 -7.04
N LEU A 84 -6.97 10.86 -7.37
CA LEU A 84 -6.05 10.22 -8.30
C LEU A 84 -6.57 10.43 -9.72
N PRO A 85 -5.74 10.29 -10.77
CA PRO A 85 -6.18 10.51 -12.15
C PRO A 85 -7.44 9.71 -12.53
N GLY A 86 -7.56 8.47 -12.04
CA GLY A 86 -8.70 7.60 -12.28
C GLY A 86 -9.92 7.85 -11.38
N GLY A 87 -9.90 8.86 -10.50
CA GLY A 87 -11.02 9.23 -9.62
C GLY A 87 -10.62 9.52 -8.17
N GLY A 88 -11.62 9.81 -7.35
CA GLY A 88 -11.45 10.05 -5.91
C GLY A 88 -11.47 8.75 -5.10
N TYR A 89 -10.47 8.55 -4.25
CA TYR A 89 -10.32 7.36 -3.41
C TYR A 89 -10.26 7.73 -1.93
N PRO A 90 -11.06 7.09 -1.05
CA PRO A 90 -11.02 7.35 0.38
C PRO A 90 -9.84 6.61 1.02
N PHE A 91 -8.90 7.37 1.58
CA PHE A 91 -7.75 6.85 2.28
C PHE A 91 -7.91 6.97 3.79
N GLU A 92 -7.67 5.87 4.49
CA GLU A 92 -7.69 5.77 5.95
C GLU A 92 -6.25 5.76 6.51
N PRO A 93 -6.01 6.37 7.68
CA PRO A 93 -4.69 6.33 8.30
C PRO A 93 -4.40 4.94 8.89
N VAL A 94 -3.19 4.44 8.67
CA VAL A 94 -2.69 3.20 9.27
C VAL A 94 -1.42 3.50 10.04
N ASP A 95 -1.51 3.39 11.36
CA ASP A 95 -0.38 3.54 12.27
C ASP A 95 0.54 2.32 12.24
N LEU A 96 1.84 2.57 12.01
CA LEU A 96 2.90 1.57 12.04
C LEU A 96 3.83 1.74 13.25
N GLY A 97 3.55 2.69 14.12
CA GLY A 97 4.33 3.01 15.31
C GLY A 97 5.51 3.93 15.04
N GLU A 98 6.07 4.49 16.12
CA GLU A 98 7.24 5.38 16.08
C GLU A 98 7.05 6.65 15.21
N GLY A 99 5.80 7.10 15.03
CA GLY A 99 5.47 8.25 14.20
C GLY A 99 5.52 7.96 12.69
N ASP A 100 5.66 6.68 12.32
CA ASP A 100 5.53 6.22 10.95
C ASP A 100 4.17 5.56 10.72
N GLY A 101 3.69 5.72 9.49
CA GLY A 101 2.44 5.15 9.05
C GLY A 101 2.24 5.41 7.57
N LEU A 102 1.09 4.98 7.09
CA LEU A 102 0.70 5.13 5.70
C LEU A 102 -0.78 5.38 5.62
N TRP A 103 -1.20 5.92 4.49
CA TRP A 103 -2.61 6.02 4.15
C TRP A 103 -2.98 4.82 3.29
N CYS A 104 -4.07 4.13 3.60
CA CYS A 104 -4.54 2.95 2.87
C CYS A 104 -5.93 3.17 2.26
N CYS A 105 -6.14 2.68 1.05
CA CYS A 105 -7.46 2.51 0.45
C CYS A 105 -7.55 1.08 -0.10
N GLU A 106 -8.31 0.21 0.57
CA GLU A 106 -8.46 -1.18 0.14
C GLU A 106 -9.22 -1.27 -1.19
N LEU A 107 -8.67 -2.02 -2.14
CA LEU A 107 -9.30 -2.26 -3.44
C LEU A 107 -9.85 -3.67 -3.56
N LEU A 108 -9.15 -4.65 -2.98
CA LEU A 108 -9.51 -6.07 -2.98
C LEU A 108 -9.25 -6.64 -1.59
N ASP A 109 -10.20 -7.42 -1.07
CA ASP A 109 -10.22 -8.02 0.27
C ASP A 109 -10.10 -9.56 0.25
N ASP A 110 -9.90 -10.13 -0.95
CA ASP A 110 -9.69 -11.55 -1.17
C ASP A 110 -8.67 -11.77 -2.30
N LEU A 111 -7.57 -12.43 -1.95
CA LEU A 111 -6.47 -12.76 -2.86
C LEU A 111 -6.19 -14.26 -2.92
N ARG A 112 -7.10 -15.11 -2.43
CA ARG A 112 -6.87 -16.57 -2.33
C ARG A 112 -6.61 -17.26 -3.67
N ASP A 113 -7.17 -16.72 -4.75
CA ASP A 113 -7.02 -17.26 -6.10
C ASP A 113 -5.65 -16.95 -6.75
N LEU A 114 -4.81 -16.13 -6.09
CA LEU A 114 -3.46 -15.85 -6.59
C LEU A 114 -2.50 -16.97 -6.20
N ASP A 115 -1.83 -17.53 -7.21
CA ASP A 115 -0.92 -18.67 -7.02
C ASP A 115 0.51 -18.24 -6.70
N SER A 116 0.84 -16.95 -6.86
CA SER A 116 2.20 -16.46 -6.62
C SER A 116 2.30 -14.97 -6.35
N SER A 117 3.38 -14.57 -5.68
CA SER A 117 3.76 -13.16 -5.53
C SER A 117 3.94 -12.46 -6.89
N ALA A 118 4.44 -13.16 -7.92
CA ALA A 118 4.58 -12.59 -9.26
C ALA A 118 3.23 -12.24 -9.89
N GLU A 119 2.20 -13.06 -9.67
CA GLU A 119 0.84 -12.78 -10.11
C GLU A 119 0.24 -11.60 -9.35
N ALA A 120 0.43 -11.55 -8.03
CA ALA A 120 0.03 -10.43 -7.20
C ALA A 120 0.70 -9.11 -7.63
N SER A 121 1.99 -9.13 -7.97
CA SER A 121 2.68 -7.95 -8.51
C SER A 121 2.10 -7.48 -9.84
N ARG A 122 1.71 -8.40 -10.74
CA ARG A 122 1.05 -8.04 -12.00
C ARG A 122 -0.33 -7.42 -11.75
N LEU A 123 -1.10 -7.97 -10.80
CA LEU A 123 -2.38 -7.40 -10.40
C LEU A 123 -2.22 -5.99 -9.83
N ALA A 124 -1.26 -5.79 -8.92
CA ALA A 124 -0.93 -4.48 -8.35
C ALA A 124 -0.54 -3.47 -9.44
N GLN A 125 0.31 -3.86 -10.40
CA GLN A 125 0.69 -3.03 -11.54
C GLN A 125 -0.54 -2.62 -12.38
N HIS A 126 -1.44 -3.56 -12.65
CA HIS A 126 -2.64 -3.29 -13.44
C HIS A 126 -3.60 -2.33 -12.72
N LEU A 127 -3.85 -2.55 -11.43
CA LEU A 127 -4.69 -1.66 -10.62
C LEU A 127 -4.10 -0.26 -10.54
N LEU A 128 -2.80 -0.14 -10.24
CA LEU A 128 -2.16 1.16 -10.15
C LEU A 128 -2.16 1.89 -11.49
N ALA A 129 -1.88 1.20 -12.60
CA ALA A 129 -1.94 1.78 -13.94
C ALA A 129 -3.34 2.34 -14.24
N ARG A 130 -4.39 1.60 -13.88
CA ARG A 130 -5.78 2.04 -14.05
C ARG A 130 -6.10 3.27 -13.20
N VAL A 131 -5.71 3.26 -11.92
CA VAL A 131 -5.94 4.38 -10.99
C VAL A 131 -5.16 5.64 -11.37
N MET A 132 -4.01 5.48 -12.04
CA MET A 132 -3.14 6.56 -12.47
C MET A 132 -3.39 7.03 -13.91
N THR A 133 -4.36 6.42 -14.58
CA THR A 133 -4.83 6.86 -15.90
C THR A 133 -6.10 7.70 -15.72
N PRO A 134 -6.22 8.86 -16.37
CA PRO A 134 -7.43 9.66 -16.33
C PRO A 134 -8.68 8.82 -16.67
N ALA A 135 -9.74 8.93 -15.86
CA ALA A 135 -11.02 8.39 -16.23
C ALA A 135 -11.57 9.18 -17.44
N GLU A 136 -11.89 8.48 -18.54
CA GLU A 136 -12.55 9.06 -19.72
C GLU A 136 -13.97 9.56 -19.41
#